data_AF-F2LKY2-F1
#
_entry.id   AF-F2LKY2-F1
#
_cell.length_a   1.000
_cell.length_b   1.000
_cell.length_c   1.000
_cell.angle_alpha   90.00
_cell.angle_beta   90.00
_cell.angle_gamma   90.00
#
_symmetry.space_group_name_H-M   'P 1'
#
loop_
_entity.id
_entity.type
_entity.pdbx_description
1 polymer ?
#
loop_
_entity_poly.entity_id
_entity_poly.type
_entity_poly.pdbx_seq_one_letter_code
_entity_poly.pdbx_strand_id
1 'polypeptide(L)'
;MDASRSENSRKTRWVDDALWLLRHGDLVGASELIEPQIAAQSTDAPTWALWAELCRMRGRLEVANQASSRALELDPHSGWAFVEKSRVLLAQGDVDGALGNFERAFDADHAKGKWMREWVMLLLKQHDYERAGEVALAYCENQPKRAQAWFILGYSLERGGYLSAAIEAYNRCRMLDSRFRFVNVSLARVFLMMGDIPSASFRIEEAIADEPADSIAWFTQARIYQSRRQTEAAEIAIERALALAPDCPESLLLHAQILREAGRWSEANCLVERAIELVLTDGEIRFAQAWEQLSTGDFGRGWLDCEWRSHAGASRQCIERLPTARWNGEDLHGKAVLVWCDQGLAESIAFLRFVPRLARAIRSRTGEMVLLCHDSLHDGMSAMLDGQVSLLHGGTEAFEGFDFHIPLSSLPLFLEIGIEDIDKRS
;
A
#
# COMPACT_ATOMS: atom_id res chain seq x y z
N MET A 1 -37.57 3.32 41.97
CA MET A 1 -36.17 3.35 41.48
C MET A 1 -35.54 1.95 41.33
N ASP A 2 -36.11 0.88 41.92
CA ASP A 2 -35.56 -0.49 41.78
C ASP A 2 -35.99 -1.24 40.50
N ALA A 3 -37.22 -1.04 40.01
CA ALA A 3 -37.72 -1.75 38.84
C ALA A 3 -36.93 -1.42 37.56
N SER A 4 -36.63 -0.13 37.32
CA SER A 4 -35.87 0.33 36.16
C SER A 4 -34.40 -0.13 36.17
N ARG A 5 -33.77 -0.30 37.34
CA ARG A 5 -32.42 -0.87 37.46
C ARG A 5 -32.41 -2.37 37.18
N SER A 6 -33.43 -3.11 37.63
CA SER A 6 -33.57 -4.54 37.37
C SER A 6 -33.84 -4.85 35.90
N GLU A 7 -34.62 -4.00 35.23
CA GLU A 7 -34.99 -4.14 33.83
C GLU A 7 -33.83 -3.78 32.90
N ASN A 8 -33.06 -2.73 33.24
CA ASN A 8 -31.84 -2.39 32.50
C ASN A 8 -30.77 -3.50 32.63
N SER A 9 -30.61 -4.07 33.83
CA SER A 9 -29.70 -5.20 34.08
C SER A 9 -30.08 -6.47 33.31
N ARG A 10 -31.39 -6.77 33.18
CA ARG A 10 -31.87 -7.90 32.36
C ARG A 10 -31.70 -7.62 30.87
N LYS A 11 -31.93 -6.38 30.42
CA LYS A 11 -31.74 -5.96 29.02
C LYS A 11 -30.28 -6.09 28.57
N THR A 12 -29.33 -5.66 29.39
CA THR A 12 -27.90 -5.81 29.06
C THR A 12 -27.50 -7.28 28.96
N ARG A 13 -28.04 -8.14 29.84
CA ARG A 13 -27.64 -9.55 29.92
C ARG A 13 -28.00 -10.38 28.67
N TRP A 14 -29.21 -10.22 28.11
CA TRP A 14 -29.58 -11.04 26.94
C TRP A 14 -28.86 -10.59 25.66
N VAL A 15 -28.54 -9.29 25.53
CA VAL A 15 -27.73 -8.78 24.40
C VAL A 15 -26.33 -9.39 24.45
N ASP A 16 -25.72 -9.45 25.65
CA ASP A 16 -24.42 -10.11 25.84
C ASP A 16 -24.49 -11.62 25.52
N ASP A 17 -25.56 -12.30 25.94
CA ASP A 17 -25.78 -13.73 25.65
C ASP A 17 -25.92 -13.96 24.14
N ALA A 18 -26.72 -13.15 23.44
CA ALA A 18 -26.90 -13.26 21.99
C ALA A 18 -25.60 -12.92 21.23
N LEU A 19 -24.85 -11.90 21.67
CA LEU A 19 -23.54 -11.58 21.11
C LEU A 19 -22.54 -12.71 21.34
N TRP A 20 -22.60 -13.37 22.50
CA TRP A 20 -21.78 -14.55 22.78
C TRP A 20 -22.11 -15.68 21.81
N LEU A 21 -23.39 -15.98 21.57
CA LEU A 21 -23.82 -17.00 20.60
C LEU A 21 -23.32 -16.70 19.19
N LEU A 22 -23.50 -15.46 18.70
CA LEU A 22 -22.99 -15.03 17.40
C LEU A 22 -21.47 -15.23 17.28
N ARG A 23 -20.71 -14.86 18.31
CA ARG A 23 -19.25 -15.03 18.34
C ARG A 23 -18.80 -16.49 18.32
N HIS A 24 -19.64 -17.42 18.75
CA HIS A 24 -19.37 -18.86 18.72
C HIS A 24 -20.04 -19.56 17.53
N GLY A 25 -20.64 -18.79 16.62
CA GLY A 25 -21.27 -19.32 15.40
C GLY A 25 -22.63 -19.96 15.60
N ASP A 26 -23.23 -19.85 16.79
CA ASP A 26 -24.59 -20.35 17.04
C ASP A 26 -25.63 -19.34 16.55
N LEU A 27 -25.85 -19.35 15.23
CA LEU A 27 -26.82 -18.47 14.58
C LEU A 27 -28.27 -18.86 14.91
N VAL A 28 -28.52 -20.12 15.28
CA VAL A 28 -29.88 -20.61 15.62
C VAL A 28 -30.26 -20.08 16.99
N GLY A 29 -29.44 -20.33 18.01
CA GLY A 29 -29.67 -19.80 19.36
C GLY A 29 -29.72 -18.27 19.37
N ALA A 30 -28.85 -17.60 18.60
CA ALA A 30 -28.94 -16.15 18.44
C ALA A 30 -30.28 -15.71 17.82
N SER A 31 -30.76 -16.42 16.79
CA SER A 31 -32.06 -16.10 16.17
C SER A 31 -33.22 -16.27 17.17
N GLU A 32 -33.21 -17.34 17.97
CA GLU A 32 -34.24 -17.59 18.99
C GLU A 32 -34.32 -16.47 20.05
N LEU A 33 -33.19 -15.83 20.37
CA LEU A 33 -33.15 -14.70 21.29
C LEU A 33 -33.55 -13.37 20.63
N ILE A 34 -33.15 -13.15 19.37
CA ILE A 34 -33.26 -11.85 18.70
C ILE A 34 -34.62 -11.68 18.00
N GLU A 35 -35.11 -12.70 17.28
CA GLU A 35 -36.31 -12.60 16.45
C GLU A 35 -37.57 -12.18 17.24
N PRO A 36 -37.81 -12.66 18.48
CA PRO A 36 -38.93 -12.17 19.29
C PRO A 36 -38.86 -10.67 19.61
N GLN A 37 -37.66 -10.12 19.80
CA GLN A 37 -37.47 -8.69 20.09
C GLN A 37 -37.77 -7.83 18.86
N ILE A 38 -37.37 -8.32 17.67
CA ILE A 38 -37.67 -7.67 16.39
C ILE A 38 -39.16 -7.75 16.07
N ALA A 39 -39.80 -8.90 16.30
CA ALA A 39 -41.24 -9.08 16.12
C ALA A 39 -42.06 -8.16 17.04
N ALA A 40 -41.57 -7.91 18.26
CA ALA A 40 -42.14 -6.94 19.19
C ALA A 40 -41.87 -5.47 18.83
N GLN A 41 -41.21 -5.21 17.68
CA GLN A 41 -40.82 -3.87 17.21
C GLN A 41 -40.02 -3.09 18.27
N SER A 42 -38.97 -3.72 18.79
CA SER A 42 -38.07 -3.10 19.76
C SER A 42 -37.69 -1.66 19.34
N THR A 43 -37.74 -0.74 20.30
CA THR A 43 -37.32 0.66 20.10
C THR A 43 -35.85 0.87 20.49
N ASP A 44 -35.10 -0.20 20.68
CA ASP A 44 -33.72 -0.20 21.15
C ASP A 44 -32.73 -0.39 19.98
N ALA A 45 -31.85 0.58 19.77
CA ALA A 45 -30.88 0.54 18.67
C ALA A 45 -29.92 -0.67 18.71
N PRO A 46 -29.33 -1.05 19.87
CA PRO A 46 -28.53 -2.28 20.00
C PRO A 46 -29.24 -3.55 19.52
N THR A 47 -30.54 -3.69 19.79
CA THR A 47 -31.33 -4.84 19.31
C THR A 47 -31.35 -4.92 17.78
N TRP A 48 -31.52 -3.79 17.10
CA TRP A 48 -31.50 -3.72 15.64
C TRP A 48 -30.09 -3.90 15.05
N ALA A 49 -29.05 -3.40 15.73
CA ALA A 49 -27.66 -3.64 15.33
C ALA A 49 -27.29 -5.14 15.44
N LEU A 50 -27.72 -5.80 16.50
CA LEU A 50 -27.53 -7.24 16.70
C LEU A 50 -28.30 -8.07 15.65
N TRP A 51 -29.50 -7.65 15.28
CA TRP A 51 -30.25 -8.25 14.17
C TRP A 51 -29.55 -8.05 12.82
N ALA A 52 -28.95 -6.87 12.59
CA ALA A 52 -28.15 -6.61 11.41
C ALA A 52 -26.94 -7.56 11.33
N GLU A 53 -26.22 -7.75 12.44
CA GLU A 53 -25.08 -8.68 12.52
C GLU A 53 -25.50 -10.12 12.20
N LEU A 54 -26.57 -10.62 12.83
CA LEU A 54 -27.12 -11.95 12.56
C LEU A 54 -27.53 -12.11 11.08
N CYS A 55 -28.25 -11.13 10.53
CA CYS A 55 -28.68 -11.18 9.12
C CYS A 55 -27.48 -11.18 8.16
N ARG A 56 -26.46 -10.37 8.44
CA ARG A 56 -25.22 -10.32 7.65
C ARG A 56 -24.50 -11.66 7.70
N MET A 57 -24.38 -12.28 8.87
CA MET A 57 -23.79 -13.63 9.01
C MET A 57 -24.59 -14.72 8.28
N ARG A 58 -25.91 -14.54 8.14
CA ARG A 58 -26.80 -15.41 7.35
C ARG A 58 -26.80 -15.10 5.84
N GLY A 59 -26.00 -14.13 5.37
CA GLY A 59 -25.96 -13.69 3.98
C GLY A 59 -27.17 -12.86 3.53
N ARG A 60 -28.04 -12.45 4.45
CA ARG A 60 -29.23 -11.64 4.17
C ARG A 60 -28.87 -10.15 4.19
N LEU A 61 -28.05 -9.72 3.22
CA LEU A 61 -27.46 -8.38 3.19
C LEU A 61 -28.52 -7.25 3.14
N GLU A 62 -29.59 -7.42 2.38
CA GLU A 62 -30.68 -6.42 2.31
C GLU A 62 -31.37 -6.22 3.66
N VAL A 63 -31.67 -7.31 4.36
CA VAL A 63 -32.29 -7.24 5.69
C VAL A 63 -31.31 -6.64 6.70
N ALA A 64 -30.02 -6.98 6.60
CA ALA A 64 -28.98 -6.41 7.44
C ALA A 64 -28.83 -4.89 7.22
N ASN A 65 -28.91 -4.41 5.98
CA ASN A 65 -28.85 -2.98 5.66
C ASN A 65 -30.06 -2.21 6.20
N GLN A 66 -31.25 -2.79 6.08
CA GLN A 66 -32.47 -2.22 6.67
C GLN A 66 -32.38 -2.17 8.20
N ALA A 67 -31.89 -3.24 8.82
CA ALA A 67 -31.74 -3.34 10.26
C ALA A 67 -30.70 -2.35 10.81
N SER A 68 -29.53 -2.21 10.18
CA SER A 68 -28.52 -1.24 10.60
C SER A 68 -28.99 0.20 10.38
N SER A 69 -29.71 0.47 9.30
CA SER A 69 -30.33 1.79 9.08
C SER A 69 -31.41 2.09 10.11
N ARG A 70 -32.23 1.10 10.48
CA ARG A 70 -33.21 1.25 11.57
C ARG A 70 -32.55 1.51 12.92
N ALA A 71 -31.43 0.84 13.21
CA ALA A 71 -30.66 1.11 14.42
C ALA A 71 -30.16 2.57 14.46
N LEU A 72 -29.70 3.11 13.32
CA LEU A 72 -29.26 4.50 13.19
C LEU A 72 -30.41 5.53 13.24
N GLU A 73 -31.62 5.16 12.82
CA GLU A 73 -32.81 6.00 13.02
C GLU A 73 -33.18 6.13 14.51
N LEU A 74 -33.01 5.04 15.27
CA LEU A 74 -33.29 5.01 16.70
C LEU A 74 -32.19 5.70 17.52
N ASP A 75 -30.93 5.53 17.11
CA ASP A 75 -29.77 6.20 17.69
C ASP A 75 -28.78 6.64 16.59
N PRO A 76 -28.82 7.92 16.18
CA PRO A 76 -27.93 8.46 15.15
C PRO A 76 -26.43 8.44 15.49
N HIS A 77 -26.06 8.19 16.75
CA HIS A 77 -24.68 8.12 17.22
C HIS A 77 -24.29 6.69 17.64
N SER A 78 -25.05 5.68 17.19
CA SER A 78 -24.74 4.29 17.52
C SER A 78 -23.51 3.80 16.75
N GLY A 79 -22.35 3.80 17.43
CA GLY A 79 -21.11 3.27 16.87
C GLY A 79 -21.22 1.80 16.39
N TRP A 80 -21.97 0.96 17.09
CA TRP A 80 -22.22 -0.43 16.66
C TRP A 80 -23.03 -0.49 15.38
N ALA A 81 -24.10 0.31 15.25
CA ALA A 81 -24.90 0.32 14.03
C ALA A 81 -24.09 0.81 12.82
N PHE A 82 -23.22 1.80 13.01
CA PHE A 82 -22.27 2.23 11.97
C PHE A 82 -21.33 1.11 11.54
N VAL A 83 -20.74 0.37 12.49
CA VAL A 83 -19.86 -0.78 12.20
C VAL A 83 -20.59 -1.87 11.40
N GLU A 84 -21.81 -2.23 11.79
CA GLU A 84 -22.57 -3.24 11.04
C GLU A 84 -22.95 -2.72 9.66
N LYS A 85 -23.30 -1.43 9.52
CA LYS A 85 -23.53 -0.83 8.21
C LYS A 85 -22.29 -0.87 7.33
N SER A 86 -21.11 -0.55 7.85
CA SER A 86 -19.83 -0.69 7.13
C SER A 86 -19.60 -2.11 6.64
N ARG A 87 -19.82 -3.11 7.51
CA ARG A 87 -19.64 -4.53 7.15
C ARG A 87 -20.62 -5.00 6.07
N VAL A 88 -21.85 -4.50 6.07
CA VAL A 88 -22.85 -4.77 5.02
C VAL A 88 -22.42 -4.14 3.70
N LEU A 89 -21.98 -2.87 3.71
CA LEU A 89 -21.51 -2.17 2.51
C LEU A 89 -20.28 -2.85 1.90
N LEU A 90 -19.34 -3.32 2.73
CA LEU A 90 -18.20 -4.13 2.26
C LEU A 90 -18.66 -5.42 1.56
N ALA A 91 -19.66 -6.11 2.10
CA ALA A 91 -20.21 -7.31 1.49
C ALA A 91 -20.93 -7.03 0.15
N GLN A 92 -21.39 -5.79 -0.05
CA GLN A 92 -21.99 -5.31 -1.29
C GLN A 92 -20.96 -4.73 -2.28
N GLY A 93 -19.69 -4.59 -1.86
CA GLY A 93 -18.60 -4.01 -2.65
C GLY A 93 -18.48 -2.49 -2.58
N ASP A 94 -19.31 -1.81 -1.78
CA ASP A 94 -19.21 -0.37 -1.55
C ASP A 94 -18.17 -0.08 -0.46
N VAL A 95 -16.93 0.09 -0.89
CA VAL A 95 -15.78 0.37 -0.01
C VAL A 95 -15.85 1.79 0.57
N ASP A 96 -16.19 2.78 -0.24
CA ASP A 96 -16.19 4.18 0.16
C ASP A 96 -17.28 4.45 1.21
N GLY A 97 -18.48 3.92 0.97
CA GLY A 97 -19.57 3.96 1.95
C GLY A 97 -19.19 3.25 3.25
N ALA A 98 -18.45 2.14 3.17
CA ALA A 98 -18.00 1.43 4.37
C ALA A 98 -16.98 2.23 5.18
N LEU A 99 -16.01 2.88 4.53
CA LEU A 99 -15.02 3.75 5.17
C LEU A 99 -15.70 4.91 5.89
N GLY A 100 -16.64 5.59 5.24
CA GLY A 100 -17.37 6.70 5.86
C GLY A 100 -18.20 6.28 7.08
N ASN A 101 -18.77 5.08 7.09
CA ASN A 101 -19.47 4.57 8.28
C ASN A 101 -18.49 4.16 9.40
N PHE A 102 -17.30 3.63 9.07
CA PHE A 102 -16.31 3.33 10.10
C PHE A 102 -15.78 4.60 10.79
N GLU A 103 -15.59 5.67 10.02
CA GLU A 103 -15.22 6.97 10.57
C GLU A 103 -16.29 7.51 11.53
N ARG A 104 -17.56 7.46 11.14
CA ARG A 104 -18.67 7.84 12.04
C ARG A 104 -18.76 6.96 13.28
N ALA A 105 -18.42 5.68 13.18
CA ALA A 105 -18.33 4.79 14.34
C ALA A 105 -17.20 5.20 15.29
N PHE A 106 -16.07 5.66 14.74
CA PHE A 106 -14.92 6.13 15.51
C PHE A 106 -15.24 7.43 16.24
N ASP A 107 -15.84 8.39 15.54
CA ASP A 107 -16.23 9.71 16.09
C ASP A 107 -17.30 9.61 17.18
N ALA A 108 -18.14 8.57 17.14
CA ALA A 108 -19.15 8.28 18.15
C ALA A 108 -18.59 7.71 19.48
N ASP A 109 -17.30 7.96 19.78
CA ASP A 109 -16.56 7.46 20.95
C ASP A 109 -16.62 5.91 21.12
N HIS A 110 -16.79 5.20 20.00
CA HIS A 110 -16.82 3.73 19.96
C HIS A 110 -15.47 3.12 19.56
N ALA A 111 -14.37 3.85 19.78
CA ALA A 111 -12.98 3.50 19.47
C ALA A 111 -12.41 2.36 20.36
N LYS A 112 -13.21 1.36 20.75
CA LYS A 112 -12.78 0.24 21.62
C LYS A 112 -13.03 -1.15 21.02
N GLY A 113 -13.78 -1.23 19.92
CA GLY A 113 -14.16 -2.51 19.33
C GLY A 113 -13.07 -3.20 18.52
N LYS A 114 -13.17 -4.53 18.41
CA LYS A 114 -12.28 -5.36 17.55
C LYS A 114 -12.35 -4.97 16.06
N TRP A 115 -13.43 -4.29 15.67
CA TRP A 115 -13.67 -3.77 14.32
C TRP A 115 -12.61 -2.76 13.88
N MET A 116 -11.93 -2.03 14.78
CA MET A 116 -10.86 -1.10 14.41
C MET A 116 -9.74 -1.80 13.64
N ARG A 117 -9.42 -3.05 13.99
CA ARG A 117 -8.46 -3.84 13.21
C ARG A 117 -8.96 -4.03 11.77
N GLU A 118 -10.25 -4.35 11.60
CA GLU A 118 -10.85 -4.53 10.27
C GLU A 118 -10.75 -3.23 9.46
N TRP A 119 -11.03 -2.10 10.11
CA TRP A 119 -10.92 -0.78 9.49
C TRP A 119 -9.48 -0.43 9.10
N VAL A 120 -8.50 -0.63 9.99
CA VAL A 120 -7.07 -0.42 9.68
C VAL A 120 -6.62 -1.28 8.50
N MET A 121 -7.00 -2.56 8.47
CA MET A 121 -6.66 -3.45 7.35
C MET A 121 -7.31 -3.00 6.03
N LEU A 122 -8.51 -2.45 6.09
CA LEU A 122 -9.17 -1.87 4.91
C LEU A 122 -8.44 -0.61 4.42
N LEU A 123 -8.08 0.31 5.33
CA LEU A 123 -7.30 1.52 5.01
C LEU A 123 -5.95 1.16 4.37
N LEU A 124 -5.23 0.19 4.94
CA LEU A 124 -3.98 -0.33 4.38
C LEU A 124 -4.16 -0.88 2.96
N LYS A 125 -5.27 -1.58 2.70
CA LYS A 125 -5.61 -2.10 1.36
C LYS A 125 -5.94 -0.96 0.38
N GLN A 126 -6.54 0.11 0.85
CA GLN A 126 -6.80 1.32 0.05
C GLN A 126 -5.60 2.27 -0.04
N HIS A 127 -4.45 1.87 0.53
CA HIS A 127 -3.23 2.66 0.58
C HIS A 127 -3.33 3.99 1.35
N ASP A 128 -4.37 4.15 2.18
CA ASP A 128 -4.53 5.27 3.10
C ASP A 128 -3.75 4.99 4.39
N TYR A 129 -2.43 5.07 4.29
CA TYR A 129 -1.52 4.70 5.37
C TYR A 129 -1.49 5.71 6.51
N GLU A 130 -1.74 6.98 6.22
CA GLU A 130 -1.80 8.05 7.23
C GLU A 130 -2.98 7.80 8.16
N ARG A 131 -4.18 7.64 7.61
CA ARG A 131 -5.37 7.32 8.41
C ARG A 131 -5.24 5.96 9.08
N ALA A 132 -4.66 4.97 8.41
CA ALA A 132 -4.39 3.67 9.03
C ALA A 132 -3.51 3.80 10.28
N GLY A 133 -2.47 4.65 10.24
CA GLY A 133 -1.59 4.94 11.37
C GLY A 133 -2.34 5.58 12.55
N GLU A 134 -3.17 6.58 12.29
CA GLU A 134 -4.00 7.26 13.30
C GLU A 134 -4.95 6.28 14.02
N VAL A 135 -5.69 5.50 13.23
CA VAL A 135 -6.65 4.53 13.77
C VAL A 135 -5.92 3.41 14.52
N ALA A 136 -4.77 2.95 14.01
CA ALA A 136 -3.96 1.95 14.68
C ALA A 136 -3.38 2.48 16.00
N LEU A 137 -3.03 3.77 16.09
CA LEU A 137 -2.57 4.39 17.32
C LEU A 137 -3.68 4.42 18.37
N ALA A 138 -4.88 4.88 17.99
CA ALA A 138 -6.05 4.85 18.86
C ALA A 138 -6.39 3.41 19.32
N TYR A 139 -6.23 2.42 18.43
CA TYR A 139 -6.40 1.01 18.76
C TYR A 139 -5.40 0.54 19.83
N CYS A 140 -4.13 0.96 19.73
CA CYS A 140 -3.10 0.68 20.71
C CYS A 140 -3.39 1.34 22.07
N GLU A 141 -3.81 2.61 22.09
CA GLU A 141 -4.12 3.35 23.32
C GLU A 141 -5.26 2.70 24.12
N ASN A 142 -6.23 2.12 23.42
CA ASN A 142 -7.33 1.37 24.04
C ASN A 142 -6.95 -0.06 24.46
N GLN A 143 -5.90 -0.64 23.88
CA GLN A 143 -5.40 -1.99 24.21
C GLN A 143 -3.87 -1.99 24.43
N PRO A 144 -3.34 -1.21 25.39
CA PRO A 144 -1.91 -0.90 25.45
C PRO A 144 -1.04 -2.12 25.77
N LYS A 145 -1.62 -3.18 26.34
CA LYS A 145 -0.93 -4.43 26.69
C LYS A 145 -1.01 -5.50 25.59
N ARG A 146 -1.67 -5.22 24.47
CA ARG A 146 -1.84 -6.19 23.38
C ARG A 146 -0.73 -6.01 22.34
N ALA A 147 0.22 -6.94 22.31
CA ALA A 147 1.34 -6.92 21.36
C ALA A 147 0.87 -6.76 19.90
N GLN A 148 -0.17 -7.49 19.49
CA GLN A 148 -0.74 -7.41 18.14
C GLN A 148 -1.19 -5.98 17.75
N ALA A 149 -1.68 -5.16 18.69
CA ALA A 149 -2.08 -3.80 18.38
C ALA A 149 -0.86 -2.96 17.95
N TRP A 150 0.21 -3.04 18.73
CA TRP A 150 1.48 -2.38 18.43
C TRP A 150 2.12 -2.87 17.13
N PHE A 151 1.97 -4.16 16.79
CA PHE A 151 2.40 -4.66 15.49
C PHE A 151 1.63 -4.02 14.33
N ILE A 152 0.30 -3.91 14.45
CA ILE A 152 -0.55 -3.27 13.43
C ILE A 152 -0.17 -1.79 13.26
N LEU A 153 0.11 -1.08 14.36
CA LEU A 153 0.62 0.30 14.30
C LEU A 153 1.96 0.36 13.58
N GLY A 154 2.92 -0.49 13.96
CA GLY A 154 4.23 -0.56 13.30
C GLY A 154 4.11 -0.80 11.79
N TYR A 155 3.25 -1.74 11.39
CA TYR A 155 2.99 -2.03 9.99
C TYR A 155 2.34 -0.86 9.25
N SER A 156 1.38 -0.18 9.86
CA SER A 156 0.71 0.99 9.26
C SER A 156 1.71 2.14 9.04
N LEU A 157 2.55 2.41 10.03
CA LEU A 157 3.60 3.43 9.96
C LEU A 157 4.70 3.08 8.96
N GLU A 158 5.11 1.81 8.88
CA GLU A 158 6.06 1.32 7.88
C GLU A 158 5.54 1.57 6.47
N ARG A 159 4.28 1.23 6.20
CA ARG A 159 3.65 1.48 4.88
C ARG A 159 3.51 2.97 4.58
N GLY A 160 3.27 3.80 5.60
CA GLY A 160 3.22 5.26 5.49
C GLY A 160 4.59 5.94 5.39
N GLY A 161 5.71 5.21 5.48
CA GLY A 161 7.05 5.77 5.41
C GLY A 161 7.56 6.43 6.71
N TYR A 162 6.79 6.35 7.81
CA TYR A 162 7.18 6.86 9.13
C TYR A 162 8.10 5.87 9.86
N LEU A 163 9.28 5.61 9.29
CA LEU A 163 10.16 4.48 9.65
C LEU A 163 10.60 4.49 11.12
N SER A 164 10.97 5.65 11.67
CA SER A 164 11.40 5.75 13.07
C SER A 164 10.26 5.42 14.06
N ALA A 165 9.04 5.89 13.78
CA ALA A 165 7.87 5.60 14.60
C ALA A 165 7.45 4.12 14.47
N ALA A 166 7.60 3.52 13.28
CA ALA A 166 7.36 2.10 13.07
C ALA A 166 8.27 1.23 13.95
N ILE A 167 9.56 1.58 14.07
CA ILE A 167 10.53 0.89 14.94
C ILE A 167 10.11 0.98 16.41
N GLU A 168 9.65 2.14 16.87
CA GLU A 168 9.15 2.28 18.24
C GLU A 168 7.96 1.34 18.49
N ALA A 169 6.97 1.35 17.60
CA ALA A 169 5.80 0.49 17.72
C ALA A 169 6.17 -1.00 17.68
N TYR A 170 7.06 -1.43 16.79
CA TYR A 170 7.54 -2.80 16.74
C TYR A 170 8.34 -3.20 18.00
N ASN A 171 9.16 -2.29 18.54
CA ASN A 171 9.85 -2.55 19.80
C ASN A 171 8.88 -2.68 20.97
N ARG A 172 7.80 -1.87 21.02
CA ARG A 172 6.73 -2.03 22.02
C ARG A 172 6.02 -3.37 21.88
N CYS A 173 5.71 -3.80 20.66
CA CYS A 173 5.15 -5.13 20.39
C CYS A 173 6.06 -6.23 20.99
N ARG A 174 7.36 -6.16 20.71
CA ARG A 174 8.33 -7.14 21.20
C ARG A 174 8.53 -7.12 22.71
N MET A 175 8.44 -5.96 23.35
CA MET A 175 8.50 -5.87 24.82
C MET A 175 7.30 -6.56 25.47
N LEU A 176 6.14 -6.52 24.84
CA LEU A 176 4.92 -7.15 25.33
C LEU A 176 4.89 -8.65 25.03
N ASP A 177 5.39 -9.05 23.87
CA ASP A 177 5.53 -10.45 23.46
C ASP A 177 6.81 -10.63 22.66
N SER A 178 7.85 -11.15 23.32
CA SER A 178 9.16 -11.40 22.71
C SER A 178 9.14 -12.51 21.67
N ARG A 179 8.08 -13.33 21.63
CA ARG A 179 7.91 -14.46 20.71
C ARG A 179 6.97 -14.13 19.55
N PHE A 180 6.57 -12.87 19.39
CA PHE A 180 5.70 -12.48 18.28
C PHE A 180 6.45 -12.63 16.94
N ARG A 181 6.12 -13.71 16.21
CA ARG A 181 6.95 -14.26 15.09
C ARG A 181 7.26 -13.31 13.93
N PHE A 182 6.57 -12.19 13.83
CA PHE A 182 6.68 -11.26 12.69
C PHE A 182 7.54 -10.03 12.98
N VAL A 183 7.90 -9.75 14.24
CA VAL A 183 8.53 -8.47 14.60
C VAL A 183 9.94 -8.35 14.05
N ASN A 184 10.78 -9.38 14.18
CA ASN A 184 12.18 -9.29 13.78
C ASN A 184 12.34 -9.13 12.26
N VAL A 185 11.53 -9.86 11.45
CA VAL A 185 11.47 -9.68 9.99
C VAL A 185 11.01 -8.27 9.62
N SER A 186 10.00 -7.73 10.31
CA SER A 186 9.48 -6.38 10.04
C SER A 186 10.49 -5.29 10.44
N LEU A 187 11.14 -5.41 11.59
CA LEU A 187 12.24 -4.53 11.99
C LEU A 187 13.39 -4.58 10.99
N ALA A 188 13.79 -5.76 10.51
CA ALA A 188 14.84 -5.89 9.51
C ALA A 188 14.49 -5.14 8.22
N ARG A 189 13.24 -5.25 7.77
CA ARG A 189 12.73 -4.52 6.59
C ARG A 189 12.77 -3.01 6.79
N VAL A 190 12.33 -2.52 7.95
CA VAL A 190 12.38 -1.07 8.26
C VAL A 190 13.82 -0.56 8.34
N PHE A 191 14.74 -1.30 8.98
CA PHE A 191 16.16 -0.95 9.02
C PHE A 191 16.78 -0.91 7.62
N LEU A 192 16.42 -1.87 6.76
CA LEU A 192 16.84 -1.87 5.35
C LEU A 192 16.34 -0.63 4.60
N MET A 193 15.07 -0.23 4.80
CA MET A 193 14.51 0.98 4.18
C MET A 193 15.22 2.27 4.63
N MET A 194 15.73 2.31 5.87
CA MET A 194 16.54 3.42 6.37
C MET A 194 18.03 3.36 5.93
N GLY A 195 18.46 2.27 5.29
CA GLY A 195 19.86 2.04 4.95
C GLY A 195 20.74 1.56 6.11
N ASP A 196 20.17 1.24 7.28
CA ASP A 196 20.90 0.63 8.40
C ASP A 196 21.06 -0.88 8.19
N ILE A 197 21.94 -1.22 7.26
CA ILE A 197 22.21 -2.61 6.87
C ILE A 197 22.73 -3.46 8.05
N PRO A 198 23.60 -2.96 8.96
CA PRO A 198 24.02 -3.71 10.14
C PRO A 198 22.84 -4.14 11.03
N SER A 199 21.95 -3.21 11.40
CA SER A 199 20.78 -3.55 12.23
C SER A 199 19.80 -4.47 11.50
N ALA A 200 19.63 -4.28 10.18
CA ALA A 200 18.81 -5.16 9.36
C ALA A 200 19.33 -6.60 9.37
N SER A 201 20.64 -6.79 9.17
CA SER A 201 21.31 -8.11 9.18
C SER A 201 21.17 -8.80 10.53
N PHE A 202 21.37 -8.07 11.62
CA PHE A 202 21.23 -8.63 12.97
C PHE A 202 19.81 -9.16 13.21
N ARG A 203 18.78 -8.38 12.87
CA ARG A 203 17.38 -8.76 13.12
C ARG A 203 16.91 -9.92 12.26
N ILE A 204 17.33 -9.97 11.01
CA ILE A 204 16.92 -11.04 10.12
C ILE A 204 17.64 -12.35 10.44
N GLU A 205 18.88 -12.31 10.89
CA GLU A 205 19.61 -13.48 11.40
C GLU A 205 18.93 -14.07 12.64
N GLU A 206 18.48 -13.23 13.58
CA GLU A 206 17.64 -13.67 14.72
C GLU A 206 16.35 -14.34 14.21
N ALA A 207 15.65 -13.73 13.25
CA ALA A 207 14.40 -14.28 12.72
C ALA A 207 14.59 -15.64 12.03
N ILE A 208 15.65 -15.80 11.22
CA ILE A 208 15.96 -17.05 10.51
C ILE A 208 16.40 -18.12 11.51
N ALA A 209 17.14 -17.76 12.55
CA ALA A 209 17.54 -18.72 13.60
C ALA A 209 16.33 -19.26 14.38
N ASP A 210 15.35 -18.40 14.67
CA ASP A 210 14.11 -18.77 15.36
C ASP A 210 13.18 -19.60 14.46
N GLU A 211 13.02 -19.20 13.18
CA GLU A 211 12.15 -19.88 12.22
C GLU A 211 12.83 -20.07 10.84
N PRO A 212 13.65 -21.13 10.65
CA PRO A 212 14.39 -21.36 9.41
C PRO A 212 13.53 -21.66 8.17
N ALA A 213 12.22 -21.89 8.37
CA ALA A 213 11.24 -22.18 7.32
C ALA A 213 10.35 -20.96 6.98
N ASP A 214 10.67 -19.76 7.47
CA ASP A 214 9.98 -18.53 7.09
C ASP A 214 10.50 -18.01 5.73
N SER A 215 9.67 -18.13 4.68
CA SER A 215 10.00 -17.65 3.33
C SER A 215 10.21 -16.13 3.28
N ILE A 216 9.48 -15.36 4.09
CA ILE A 216 9.55 -13.89 4.12
C ILE A 216 10.89 -13.46 4.75
N ALA A 217 11.39 -14.22 5.73
CA ALA A 217 12.68 -13.97 6.34
C ALA A 217 13.81 -14.14 5.31
N TRP A 218 13.82 -15.24 4.56
CA TRP A 218 14.79 -15.49 3.49
C TRP A 218 14.69 -14.48 2.34
N PHE A 219 13.47 -14.09 1.94
CA PHE A 219 13.26 -13.01 0.98
C PHE A 219 13.88 -11.69 1.45
N THR A 220 13.69 -11.33 2.72
CA THR A 220 14.24 -10.09 3.31
C THR A 220 15.77 -10.16 3.39
N GLN A 221 16.34 -11.34 3.71
CA GLN A 221 17.79 -11.57 3.68
C GLN A 221 18.37 -11.41 2.28
N ALA A 222 17.69 -11.91 1.24
CA ALA A 222 18.10 -11.71 -0.15
C ALA A 222 18.17 -10.21 -0.50
N ARG A 223 17.18 -9.41 -0.09
CA ARG A 223 17.23 -7.95 -0.29
C ARG A 223 18.39 -7.28 0.44
N ILE A 224 18.74 -7.74 1.64
CA ILE A 224 19.89 -7.23 2.39
C ILE A 224 21.19 -7.54 1.63
N TYR A 225 21.36 -8.76 1.14
CA TYR A 225 22.53 -9.11 0.31
C TYR A 225 22.58 -8.34 -1.00
N GLN A 226 21.44 -8.16 -1.68
CA GLN A 226 21.33 -7.35 -2.89
C GLN A 226 21.76 -5.90 -2.63
N SER A 227 21.30 -5.27 -1.53
CA SER A 227 21.73 -3.90 -1.17
C SER A 227 23.23 -3.77 -0.90
N ARG A 228 23.89 -4.87 -0.51
CA ARG A 228 25.34 -4.96 -0.33
C ARG A 228 26.09 -5.33 -1.61
N ARG A 229 25.40 -5.51 -2.72
CA ARG A 229 25.93 -6.02 -4.00
C ARG A 229 26.60 -7.40 -3.86
N GLN A 230 26.10 -8.22 -2.95
CA GLN A 230 26.55 -9.60 -2.75
C GLN A 230 25.63 -10.54 -3.54
N THR A 231 25.71 -10.48 -4.87
CA THR A 231 24.76 -11.12 -5.79
C THR A 231 24.65 -12.63 -5.58
N GLU A 232 25.77 -13.33 -5.40
CA GLU A 232 25.77 -14.79 -5.14
C GLU A 232 25.06 -15.16 -3.83
N ALA A 233 25.28 -14.39 -2.76
CA ALA A 233 24.61 -14.62 -1.48
C ALA A 233 23.11 -14.28 -1.55
N ALA A 234 22.76 -13.23 -2.32
CA ALA A 234 21.38 -12.86 -2.57
C ALA A 234 20.63 -13.96 -3.33
N GLU A 235 21.26 -14.58 -4.32
CA GLU A 235 20.71 -15.69 -5.10
C GLU A 235 20.40 -16.91 -4.21
N ILE A 236 21.36 -17.34 -3.38
CA ILE A 236 21.15 -18.46 -2.44
C ILE A 236 19.97 -18.18 -1.50
N ALA A 237 19.87 -16.96 -0.97
CA ALA A 237 18.80 -16.59 -0.06
C ALA A 237 17.43 -16.56 -0.75
N ILE A 238 17.33 -16.05 -1.98
CA ILE A 238 16.05 -15.99 -2.70
C ILE A 238 15.62 -17.37 -3.21
N GLU A 239 16.56 -18.22 -3.61
CA GLU A 239 16.29 -19.63 -3.92
C GLU A 239 15.69 -20.36 -2.72
N ARG A 240 16.23 -20.10 -1.50
CA ARG A 240 15.66 -20.66 -0.28
C ARG A 240 14.23 -20.16 -0.02
N ALA A 241 13.97 -18.88 -0.23
CA ALA A 241 12.63 -18.32 -0.11
C ALA A 241 11.65 -18.96 -1.10
N LEU A 242 12.06 -19.15 -2.37
CA LEU A 242 11.28 -19.80 -3.42
C LEU A 242 11.09 -21.30 -3.18
N ALA A 243 12.06 -21.98 -2.57
CA ALA A 243 11.90 -23.38 -2.19
C ALA A 243 10.82 -23.57 -1.10
N LEU A 244 10.64 -22.56 -0.23
CA LEU A 244 9.61 -22.55 0.82
C LEU A 244 8.24 -22.07 0.29
N ALA A 245 8.24 -21.12 -0.64
CA ALA A 245 7.06 -20.56 -1.28
C ALA A 245 7.28 -20.41 -2.79
N PRO A 246 7.04 -21.48 -3.59
CA PRO A 246 7.36 -21.51 -5.02
C PRO A 246 6.56 -20.53 -5.87
N ASP A 247 5.32 -20.24 -5.48
CA ASP A 247 4.38 -19.41 -6.23
C ASP A 247 4.19 -18.04 -5.55
N CYS A 248 5.31 -17.40 -5.21
CA CYS A 248 5.36 -16.06 -4.64
C CYS A 248 5.87 -15.07 -5.71
N PRO A 249 5.00 -14.26 -6.35
CA PRO A 249 5.38 -13.33 -7.40
C PRO A 249 6.49 -12.38 -6.98
N GLU A 250 6.43 -11.84 -5.76
CA GLU A 250 7.42 -10.90 -5.23
C GLU A 250 8.81 -11.55 -5.14
N SER A 251 8.87 -12.82 -4.71
CA SER A 251 10.12 -13.57 -4.66
C SER A 251 10.67 -13.89 -6.06
N LEU A 252 9.80 -14.19 -7.02
CA LEU A 252 10.19 -14.41 -8.42
C LEU A 252 10.77 -13.12 -9.04
N LEU A 253 10.12 -11.98 -8.80
CA LEU A 253 10.60 -10.69 -9.27
C LEU A 253 11.94 -10.31 -8.64
N LEU A 254 12.12 -10.51 -7.33
CA LEU A 254 13.40 -10.25 -6.68
C LEU A 254 14.50 -11.16 -7.23
N HIS A 255 14.21 -12.43 -7.49
CA HIS A 255 15.18 -13.33 -8.10
C HIS A 255 15.53 -12.89 -9.53
N ALA A 256 14.55 -12.49 -10.34
CA ALA A 256 14.81 -11.92 -11.65
C ALA A 256 15.70 -10.67 -11.59
N GLN A 257 15.49 -9.78 -10.62
CA GLN A 257 16.35 -8.61 -10.40
C GLN A 257 17.80 -9.02 -10.08
N ILE A 258 18.00 -9.97 -9.17
CA ILE A 258 19.33 -10.50 -8.81
C ILE A 258 20.02 -11.12 -10.03
N LEU A 259 19.29 -11.89 -10.85
CA LEU A 259 19.83 -12.49 -12.08
C LEU A 259 20.22 -11.44 -13.13
N ARG A 260 19.45 -10.34 -13.25
CA ARG A 260 19.80 -9.22 -14.13
C ARG A 260 21.08 -8.53 -13.68
N GLU A 261 21.26 -8.32 -12.37
CA GLU A 261 22.51 -7.79 -11.81
C GLU A 261 23.70 -8.71 -12.10
N ALA A 262 23.48 -10.03 -12.15
CA ALA A 262 24.46 -11.04 -12.56
C ALA A 262 24.67 -11.15 -14.08
N GLY A 263 23.89 -10.43 -14.89
CA GLY A 263 23.93 -10.51 -16.36
C GLY A 263 23.25 -11.74 -16.97
N ARG A 264 22.48 -12.51 -16.19
CA ARG A 264 21.73 -13.71 -16.62
C ARG A 264 20.32 -13.36 -17.09
N TRP A 265 20.25 -12.56 -18.15
CA TRP A 265 19.01 -11.96 -18.65
C TRP A 265 17.94 -12.97 -19.07
N SER A 266 18.32 -14.06 -19.74
CA SER A 266 17.37 -15.07 -20.21
C SER A 266 16.65 -15.78 -19.05
N GLU A 267 17.37 -16.06 -17.98
CA GLU A 267 16.80 -16.73 -16.79
C GLU A 267 15.91 -15.77 -15.99
N ALA A 268 16.33 -14.50 -15.89
CA ALA A 268 15.50 -13.46 -15.29
C ALA A 268 14.15 -13.31 -16.01
N ASN A 269 14.15 -13.31 -17.35
CA ASN A 269 12.93 -13.16 -18.15
C ASN A 269 11.95 -14.32 -17.91
N CYS A 270 12.43 -15.56 -17.85
CA CYS A 270 11.60 -16.72 -17.53
C CYS A 270 10.91 -16.60 -16.15
N LEU A 271 11.58 -16.04 -15.15
CA LEU A 271 10.99 -15.81 -13.83
C LEU A 271 9.94 -14.70 -13.84
N VAL A 272 10.14 -13.64 -14.64
CA VAL A 272 9.15 -12.57 -14.82
C VAL A 272 7.91 -13.11 -15.52
N GLU A 273 8.07 -13.91 -16.58
CA GLU A 273 6.96 -14.59 -17.26
C GLU A 273 6.14 -15.43 -16.29
N ARG A 274 6.80 -16.23 -15.44
CA ARG A 274 6.12 -17.01 -14.40
C ARG A 274 5.41 -16.13 -13.37
N ALA A 275 5.97 -14.99 -12.98
CA ALA A 275 5.31 -14.06 -12.07
C ALA A 275 4.02 -13.47 -12.68
N ILE A 276 4.03 -13.16 -13.99
CA ILE A 276 2.87 -12.66 -14.74
C ILE A 276 1.74 -13.70 -14.77
N GLU A 277 2.07 -14.98 -14.98
CA GLU A 277 1.08 -16.06 -14.98
C GLU A 277 0.34 -16.18 -13.63
N LEU A 278 1.02 -15.85 -12.52
CA LEU A 278 0.45 -15.92 -11.18
C LEU A 278 -0.45 -14.73 -10.84
N VAL A 279 -0.14 -13.52 -11.35
CA VAL A 279 -0.92 -12.31 -11.06
C VAL A 279 -1.02 -11.41 -12.31
N LEU A 280 -2.16 -11.53 -13.01
CA LEU A 280 -2.43 -10.84 -14.29
C LEU A 280 -2.65 -9.31 -14.19
N THR A 281 -2.80 -8.77 -12.97
CA THR A 281 -3.24 -7.38 -12.73
C THR A 281 -2.36 -6.58 -11.77
N ASP A 282 -1.17 -7.06 -11.40
CA ASP A 282 -0.26 -6.29 -10.55
C ASP A 282 0.58 -5.31 -11.38
N GLY A 283 0.57 -4.03 -11.00
CA GLY A 283 1.36 -2.99 -11.66
C GLY A 283 2.87 -3.17 -11.51
N GLU A 284 3.35 -3.76 -10.41
CA GLU A 284 4.77 -4.07 -10.22
C GLU A 284 5.24 -5.16 -11.19
N ILE A 285 4.41 -6.17 -11.42
CA ILE A 285 4.71 -7.27 -12.34
C ILE A 285 4.68 -6.78 -13.79
N ARG A 286 3.71 -5.94 -14.17
CA ARG A 286 3.69 -5.31 -15.49
C ARG A 286 4.88 -4.38 -15.72
N PHE A 287 5.29 -3.63 -14.68
CA PHE A 287 6.50 -2.83 -14.77
C PHE A 287 7.77 -3.69 -14.93
N ALA A 288 7.84 -4.86 -14.29
CA ALA A 288 8.93 -5.80 -14.50
C ALA A 288 8.96 -6.35 -15.94
N GLN A 289 7.79 -6.65 -16.51
CA GLN A 289 7.62 -7.08 -17.91
C GLN A 289 8.12 -6.03 -18.91
N ALA A 290 7.89 -4.75 -18.62
CA ALA A 290 8.33 -3.65 -19.47
C ALA A 290 9.82 -3.75 -19.81
N TRP A 291 10.65 -4.08 -18.81
CA TRP A 291 12.08 -4.24 -19.02
C TRP A 291 12.45 -5.45 -19.90
N GLU A 292 11.68 -6.52 -19.81
CA GLU A 292 11.86 -7.72 -20.62
C GLU A 292 11.56 -7.41 -22.09
N GLN A 293 10.42 -6.77 -22.36
CA GLN A 293 10.06 -6.26 -23.69
C GLN A 293 11.11 -5.31 -24.27
N LEU A 294 11.62 -4.38 -23.46
CA LEU A 294 12.71 -3.47 -23.88
C LEU A 294 14.01 -4.22 -24.19
N SER A 295 14.33 -5.26 -23.41
CA SER A 295 15.55 -6.06 -23.63
C SER A 295 15.48 -6.94 -24.88
N THR A 296 14.28 -7.37 -25.27
CA THR A 296 14.03 -8.21 -26.46
C THR A 296 13.73 -7.38 -27.71
N GLY A 297 13.62 -6.05 -27.58
CA GLY A 297 13.45 -5.11 -28.68
C GLY A 297 12.01 -4.71 -29.00
N ASP A 298 11.03 -5.13 -28.18
CA ASP A 298 9.65 -4.63 -28.25
C ASP A 298 9.52 -3.29 -27.52
N PHE A 299 10.11 -2.24 -28.11
CA PHE A 299 10.11 -0.90 -27.53
C PHE A 299 8.70 -0.29 -27.43
N GLY A 300 7.81 -0.62 -28.36
CA GLY A 300 6.45 -0.09 -28.37
C GLY A 300 5.67 -0.53 -27.14
N ARG A 301 5.65 -1.83 -26.84
CA ARG A 301 5.02 -2.34 -25.60
C ARG A 301 5.86 -2.03 -24.37
N GLY A 302 7.18 -2.16 -24.48
CA GLY A 302 8.10 -1.93 -23.37
C GLY A 302 7.93 -0.55 -22.73
N TRP A 303 7.91 0.51 -23.53
CA TRP A 303 7.70 1.86 -22.98
C TRP A 303 6.29 2.09 -22.45
N LEU A 304 5.27 1.45 -23.04
CA LEU A 304 3.89 1.55 -22.56
C LEU A 304 3.75 0.86 -21.19
N ASP A 305 4.30 -0.35 -21.06
CA ASP A 305 4.22 -1.12 -19.83
C ASP A 305 5.11 -0.52 -18.73
N CYS A 306 6.14 0.26 -19.09
CA CYS A 306 6.88 1.05 -18.11
C CYS A 306 5.94 1.98 -17.33
N GLU A 307 4.89 2.52 -17.94
CA GLU A 307 3.98 3.48 -17.26
C GLU A 307 3.19 2.85 -16.10
N TRP A 308 3.11 1.51 -16.00
CA TRP A 308 2.57 0.83 -14.82
C TRP A 308 3.33 1.15 -13.53
N ARG A 309 4.56 1.69 -13.62
CA ARG A 309 5.27 2.27 -12.47
C ARG A 309 4.49 3.38 -11.77
N SER A 310 3.65 4.12 -12.49
CA SER A 310 2.76 5.12 -11.88
C SER A 310 1.64 4.49 -11.03
N HIS A 311 1.45 3.18 -11.12
CA HIS A 311 0.49 2.41 -10.34
C HIS A 311 1.18 1.57 -9.24
N ALA A 312 2.50 1.66 -9.10
CA ALA A 312 3.30 0.89 -8.17
C ALA A 312 3.93 1.77 -7.07
N GLY A 313 3.83 1.31 -5.82
CA GLY A 313 4.58 1.84 -4.68
C GLY A 313 4.50 3.37 -4.46
N ALA A 314 5.64 3.97 -4.14
CA ALA A 314 5.78 5.40 -3.81
C ALA A 314 5.53 6.34 -5.03
N SER A 315 5.76 5.86 -6.25
CA SER A 315 5.60 6.65 -7.48
C SER A 315 4.14 7.05 -7.73
N ARG A 316 3.19 6.17 -7.42
CA ARG A 316 1.74 6.46 -7.50
C ARG A 316 1.35 7.62 -6.59
N GLN A 317 1.78 7.55 -5.33
CA GLN A 317 1.46 8.55 -4.32
C GLN A 317 2.07 9.92 -4.64
N CYS A 318 3.30 9.94 -5.19
CA CYS A 318 3.89 11.18 -5.65
C CYS A 318 3.05 11.82 -6.76
N ILE A 319 2.67 11.06 -7.80
CA ILE A 319 1.94 11.60 -8.96
C ILE A 319 0.54 12.10 -8.59
N GLU A 320 -0.22 11.36 -7.78
CA GLU A 320 -1.59 11.75 -7.38
C GLU A 320 -1.64 13.04 -6.54
N ARG A 321 -0.52 13.42 -5.91
CA ARG A 321 -0.42 14.59 -5.02
C ARG A 321 0.13 15.85 -5.71
N LEU A 322 0.51 15.77 -6.98
CA LEU A 322 1.07 16.94 -7.68
C LEU A 322 -0.05 17.93 -8.05
N PRO A 323 0.18 19.25 -7.86
CA PRO A 323 -0.82 20.29 -8.13
C PRO A 323 -1.07 20.51 -9.63
N THR A 324 -0.16 20.03 -10.47
CA THR A 324 -0.15 20.27 -11.91
C THR A 324 -0.59 19.01 -12.66
N ALA A 325 -1.28 19.17 -13.79
CA ALA A 325 -1.77 18.04 -14.58
C ALA A 325 -0.63 17.29 -15.28
N ARG A 326 -0.71 15.96 -15.35
CA ARG A 326 0.24 15.16 -16.13
C ARG A 326 0.00 15.37 -17.62
N TRP A 327 1.07 15.59 -18.39
CA TRP A 327 1.02 15.59 -19.85
C TRP A 327 0.80 14.16 -20.37
N ASN A 328 -0.23 13.97 -21.20
CA ASN A 328 -0.61 12.72 -21.82
C ASN A 328 -0.67 12.81 -23.36
N GLY A 329 0.04 13.79 -23.95
CA GLY A 329 0.13 13.98 -25.39
C GLY A 329 -0.69 15.15 -25.94
N GLU A 330 -1.19 16.03 -25.07
CA GLU A 330 -1.80 17.29 -25.44
C GLU A 330 -0.83 18.19 -26.22
N ASP A 331 -1.34 19.16 -26.97
CA ASP A 331 -0.48 20.12 -27.68
C ASP A 331 0.24 21.05 -26.69
N LEU A 332 1.57 21.14 -26.86
CA LEU A 332 2.46 21.90 -25.99
C LEU A 332 2.76 23.32 -26.51
N HIS A 333 2.04 23.79 -27.53
CA HIS A 333 2.27 25.12 -28.08
C HIS A 333 2.00 26.23 -27.06
N GLY A 334 3.04 27.01 -26.73
CA GLY A 334 2.96 28.08 -25.73
C GLY A 334 2.75 27.60 -24.29
N LYS A 335 2.98 26.31 -24.01
CA LYS A 335 2.78 25.70 -22.71
C LYS A 335 4.09 25.59 -21.93
N ALA A 336 4.01 25.74 -20.60
CA ALA A 336 5.11 25.49 -19.68
C ALA A 336 5.05 24.03 -19.19
N VAL A 337 6.13 23.27 -19.40
CA VAL A 337 6.20 21.84 -19.06
C VAL A 337 7.32 21.57 -18.08
N LEU A 338 6.99 20.94 -16.95
CA LEU A 338 7.96 20.45 -15.99
C LEU A 338 8.30 18.98 -16.24
N VAL A 339 9.57 18.67 -16.47
CA VAL A 339 10.08 17.30 -16.45
C VAL A 339 10.77 17.05 -15.12
N TRP A 340 10.58 15.88 -14.51
CA TRP A 340 11.12 15.62 -13.17
C TRP A 340 11.71 14.23 -13.02
N CYS A 341 12.80 14.12 -12.25
CA CYS A 341 13.50 12.86 -12.01
C CYS A 341 12.70 11.96 -11.05
N ASP A 342 11.97 11.01 -11.61
CA ASP A 342 11.05 10.17 -10.86
C ASP A 342 11.64 8.82 -10.41
N GLN A 343 12.89 8.54 -10.80
CA GLN A 343 13.62 7.30 -10.50
C GLN A 343 14.94 7.59 -9.77
N GLY A 344 15.69 6.52 -9.50
CA GLY A 344 17.03 6.57 -8.92
C GLY A 344 18.02 7.38 -9.75
N LEU A 345 19.19 7.64 -9.16
CA LEU A 345 20.21 8.51 -9.75
C LEU A 345 20.73 7.97 -11.10
N ALA A 346 20.95 6.66 -11.20
CA ALA A 346 21.49 6.03 -12.40
C ALA A 346 20.51 6.10 -13.58
N GLU A 347 19.24 5.82 -13.32
CA GLU A 347 18.16 5.90 -14.31
C GLU A 347 17.96 7.35 -14.74
N SER A 348 17.97 8.30 -13.79
CA SER A 348 17.85 9.73 -14.09
C SER A 348 18.95 10.19 -15.06
N ILE A 349 20.19 9.75 -14.86
CA ILE A 349 21.30 10.01 -15.80
C ILE A 349 21.06 9.33 -17.14
N ALA A 350 20.60 8.07 -17.14
CA ALA A 350 20.37 7.32 -18.38
C ALA A 350 19.30 7.96 -19.27
N PHE A 351 18.18 8.41 -18.68
CA PHE A 351 17.07 9.05 -19.40
C PHE A 351 17.31 10.51 -19.73
N LEU A 352 18.28 11.18 -19.09
CA LEU A 352 18.65 12.57 -19.38
C LEU A 352 18.94 12.81 -20.87
N ARG A 353 19.44 11.79 -21.58
CA ARG A 353 19.73 11.86 -23.02
C ARG A 353 18.52 12.24 -23.89
N PHE A 354 17.30 12.03 -23.41
CA PHE A 354 16.08 12.31 -24.15
C PHE A 354 15.56 13.74 -23.94
N VAL A 355 16.04 14.43 -22.89
CA VAL A 355 15.65 15.81 -22.54
C VAL A 355 15.90 16.79 -23.69
N PRO A 356 17.07 16.81 -24.37
CA PRO A 356 17.30 17.71 -25.50
C PRO A 356 16.30 17.56 -26.65
N ARG A 357 15.86 16.33 -26.93
CA ARG A 357 14.93 16.03 -28.03
C ARG A 357 13.55 16.62 -27.74
N LEU A 358 13.02 16.41 -26.53
CA LEU A 358 11.76 17.02 -26.11
C LEU A 358 11.86 18.56 -26.04
N ALA A 359 12.95 19.08 -25.48
CA ALA A 359 13.16 20.53 -25.36
C ALA A 359 13.17 21.24 -26.72
N ARG A 360 13.68 20.58 -27.77
CA ARG A 360 13.63 21.09 -29.15
C ARG A 360 12.21 21.08 -29.71
N ALA A 361 11.46 20.01 -29.47
CA ALA A 361 10.05 19.91 -29.89
C ALA A 361 9.20 21.02 -29.27
N ILE A 362 9.36 21.28 -27.96
CA ILE A 362 8.62 22.31 -27.22
C ILE A 362 9.03 23.72 -27.64
N ARG A 363 10.34 24.03 -27.71
CA ARG A 363 10.82 25.38 -28.08
C ARG A 363 10.44 25.79 -29.49
N SER A 364 10.39 24.85 -30.43
CA SER A 364 9.91 25.12 -31.79
C SER A 364 8.45 25.60 -31.83
N ARG A 365 7.71 25.40 -30.73
CA ARG A 365 6.29 25.76 -30.56
C ARG A 365 6.08 26.83 -29.50
N THR A 366 7.09 27.64 -29.17
CA THR A 366 7.02 28.75 -28.19
C THR A 366 6.73 28.35 -26.73
N GLY A 367 6.86 27.07 -26.38
CA GLY A 367 6.72 26.60 -24.99
C GLY A 367 8.01 26.69 -24.17
N GLU A 368 7.88 26.62 -22.85
CA GLU A 368 8.98 26.57 -21.89
C GLU A 368 9.09 25.16 -21.30
N MET A 369 10.31 24.66 -21.11
CA MET A 369 10.57 23.37 -20.48
C MET A 369 11.59 23.55 -19.37
N VAL A 370 11.30 22.96 -18.21
CA VAL A 370 12.14 22.99 -17.03
C VAL A 370 12.36 21.56 -16.53
N LEU A 371 13.57 21.25 -16.06
CA LEU A 371 13.92 19.95 -15.48
C LEU A 371 14.11 20.07 -13.96
N LEU A 372 13.25 19.42 -13.18
CA LEU A 372 13.44 19.22 -11.75
C LEU A 372 14.33 18.00 -11.50
N CYS A 373 15.53 18.22 -10.97
CA CYS A 373 16.51 17.18 -10.70
C CYS A 373 16.75 16.97 -9.20
N HIS A 374 17.33 15.81 -8.86
CA HIS A 374 17.88 15.56 -7.53
C HIS A 374 19.03 16.53 -7.23
N ASP A 375 19.11 17.04 -6.00
CA ASP A 375 20.17 17.96 -5.57
C ASP A 375 21.57 17.43 -5.89
N SER A 376 21.77 16.12 -5.70
CA SER A 376 23.04 15.44 -5.95
C SER A 376 23.44 15.35 -7.42
N LEU A 377 22.52 15.59 -8.36
CA LEU A 377 22.76 15.53 -9.80
C LEU A 377 22.74 16.89 -10.48
N HIS A 378 22.36 17.96 -9.78
CA HIS A 378 22.15 19.28 -10.37
C HIS A 378 23.33 19.76 -11.23
N ASP A 379 24.53 19.80 -10.65
CA ASP A 379 25.72 20.33 -11.35
C ASP A 379 26.13 19.46 -12.53
N GLY A 380 26.06 18.13 -12.37
CA GLY A 380 26.37 17.18 -13.43
C GLY A 380 25.39 17.26 -14.60
N MET A 381 24.09 17.35 -14.31
CA MET A 381 23.05 17.50 -15.33
C MET A 381 23.12 18.85 -16.03
N SER A 382 23.37 19.93 -15.28
CA SER A 382 23.56 21.27 -15.84
C SER A 382 24.71 21.29 -16.85
N ALA A 383 25.85 20.67 -16.51
CA ALA A 383 26.98 20.53 -17.42
C ALA A 383 26.65 19.68 -18.66
N MET A 384 25.91 18.58 -18.51
CA MET A 384 25.53 17.70 -19.63
C MET A 384 24.51 18.34 -20.58
N LEU A 385 23.61 19.18 -20.06
CA LEU A 385 22.56 19.83 -20.83
C LEU A 385 23.02 21.14 -21.47
N ASP A 386 24.15 21.72 -21.02
CA ASP A 386 24.78 22.91 -21.61
C ASP A 386 23.80 24.06 -21.89
N GLY A 387 23.00 24.41 -20.87
CA GLY A 387 22.01 25.49 -20.96
C GLY A 387 20.83 25.22 -21.91
N GLN A 388 20.68 24.01 -22.42
CA GLN A 388 19.53 23.66 -23.26
C GLN A 388 18.22 23.70 -22.47
N VAL A 389 18.21 23.39 -21.18
CA VAL A 389 16.98 23.39 -20.38
C VAL A 389 17.29 24.05 -19.03
N SER A 390 16.35 24.82 -18.50
CA SER A 390 16.47 25.37 -17.14
C SER A 390 16.35 24.22 -16.13
N LEU A 391 17.25 24.18 -15.14
CA LEU A 391 17.18 23.20 -14.06
C LEU A 391 16.60 23.85 -12.81
N LEU A 392 15.79 23.07 -12.10
CA LEU A 392 15.32 23.36 -10.75
C LEU A 392 15.71 22.21 -9.83
N HIS A 393 15.82 22.53 -8.56
CA HIS A 393 15.93 21.58 -7.47
C HIS A 393 14.91 21.97 -6.39
N GLY A 394 14.39 21.01 -5.63
CA GLY A 394 13.42 21.28 -4.56
C GLY A 394 12.28 20.28 -4.48
N GLY A 395 11.34 20.56 -3.57
CA GLY A 395 10.18 19.70 -3.28
C GLY A 395 8.97 19.95 -4.19
N THR A 396 7.79 19.55 -3.73
CA THR A 396 6.52 19.65 -4.47
C THR A 396 6.13 21.08 -4.86
N GLU A 397 6.62 22.08 -4.13
CA GLU A 397 6.46 23.52 -4.45
C GLU A 397 7.00 23.87 -5.84
N ALA A 398 8.01 23.14 -6.34
CA ALA A 398 8.60 23.34 -7.65
C ALA A 398 7.67 22.96 -8.81
N PHE A 399 6.49 22.36 -8.53
CA PHE A 399 5.50 21.99 -9.55
C PHE A 399 4.51 23.10 -9.88
N GLU A 400 4.46 24.19 -9.09
CA GLU A 400 3.57 25.31 -9.33
C GLU A 400 4.00 26.15 -10.55
N GLY A 401 3.04 26.72 -11.27
CA GLY A 401 3.31 27.63 -12.40
C GLY A 401 3.54 26.95 -13.76
N PHE A 402 3.39 25.63 -13.84
CA PHE A 402 3.46 24.88 -15.09
C PHE A 402 2.06 24.47 -15.57
N ASP A 403 1.87 24.39 -16.89
CA ASP A 403 0.63 23.86 -17.47
C ASP A 403 0.56 22.33 -17.34
N PHE A 404 1.72 21.67 -17.52
CA PHE A 404 1.82 20.21 -17.44
C PHE A 404 3.12 19.76 -16.75
N HIS A 405 3.10 18.54 -16.20
CA HIS A 405 4.31 17.83 -15.79
C HIS A 405 4.43 16.45 -16.47
N ILE A 406 5.65 15.94 -16.61
CA ILE A 406 5.90 14.57 -17.09
C ILE A 406 7.11 13.95 -16.37
N PRO A 407 7.03 12.68 -15.92
CA PRO A 407 8.19 12.00 -15.36
C PRO A 407 9.30 11.80 -16.41
N LEU A 408 10.57 11.99 -16.03
CA LEU A 408 11.71 11.89 -16.94
C LEU A 408 11.79 10.53 -17.64
N SER A 409 11.46 9.45 -16.94
CA SER A 409 11.51 8.10 -17.52
C SER A 409 10.31 7.76 -18.40
N SER A 410 9.30 8.63 -18.51
CA SER A 410 8.18 8.48 -19.44
C SER A 410 8.50 9.09 -20.81
N LEU A 411 9.54 9.92 -20.91
CA LEU A 411 9.93 10.55 -22.18
C LEU A 411 10.10 9.58 -23.36
N PRO A 412 10.72 8.39 -23.21
CA PRO A 412 10.89 7.48 -24.33
C PRO A 412 9.58 7.06 -25.00
N LEU A 413 8.50 6.91 -24.22
CA LEU A 413 7.17 6.57 -24.73
C LEU A 413 6.63 7.68 -25.65
N PHE A 414 6.62 8.91 -25.15
CA PHE A 414 6.07 10.07 -25.88
C PHE A 414 6.94 10.52 -27.05
N LEU A 415 8.23 10.17 -27.03
CA LEU A 415 9.15 10.43 -28.13
C LEU A 415 9.23 9.28 -29.15
N GLU A 416 8.46 8.20 -28.91
CA GLU A 416 8.41 6.98 -29.73
C GLU A 416 9.80 6.39 -29.96
N ILE A 417 10.61 6.31 -28.90
CA ILE A 417 12.02 5.87 -28.99
C ILE A 417 12.09 4.39 -29.37
N GLY A 418 12.74 4.09 -30.50
CA GLY A 418 13.04 2.73 -30.96
C GLY A 418 14.52 2.38 -30.86
N ILE A 419 14.88 1.18 -31.33
CA ILE A 419 16.28 0.72 -31.36
C ILE A 419 17.21 1.69 -32.12
N GLU A 420 16.70 2.30 -33.19
CA GLU A 420 17.43 3.24 -34.05
C GLU A 420 17.83 4.55 -33.33
N ASP A 421 17.17 4.85 -32.21
CA ASP A 421 17.42 6.04 -31.39
C ASP A 421 18.39 5.77 -30.23
N ILE A 422 18.62 4.49 -29.87
CA ILE A 422 19.46 4.09 -28.74
C ILE A 422 20.93 3.88 -29.17
N ASP A 423 21.15 3.45 -30.41
CA ASP A 423 22.47 3.09 -30.94
C ASP A 423 23.26 4.24 -31.58
N LYS A 424 22.69 5.46 -31.60
CA LYS A 424 23.43 6.64 -32.05
C LYS A 424 24.37 7.11 -30.94
N ARG A 425 25.53 6.46 -30.84
CA ARG A 425 26.73 7.12 -30.32
C ARG A 425 27.03 8.31 -31.24
N SER A 426 26.58 9.50 -30.85
CA SER A 426 27.19 10.76 -31.27
C SER A 426 28.02 11.28 -30.11
#